data_AF-A0A3M7RIE5-F1
#
_entry.id   AF-A0A3M7RIE5-F1
#
_cell.length_a   1.000
_cell.length_b   1.000
_cell.length_c   1.000
_cell.angle_alpha   90.00
_cell.angle_beta   90.00
_cell.angle_gamma   90.00
#
_symmetry.space_group_name_H-M   'P 1'
#
loop_
_entity.id
_entity.type
_entity.pdbx_description
1 polymer ?
#
loop_
_entity_poly.entity_id
_entity_poly.type
_entity_poly.pdbx_seq_one_letter_code
_entity_poly.pdbx_strand_id
1 'polypeptide(L)'
;QNYLKIKSECQKSSTLFTDPLFERTSQSLYPTRRGPMNIKWMRPVEICKLNGQIAKFVEDTANANDLDQGYLGNCWFIAGCAAITFMPELFDKVVPKNQTCHGSGYSGIFHFRFWIYGVWHDVVVDDYLPVWQHSNQLVFCSNREEPNEFWAALLEKAYAKVCGSYENLEGGFTTDALIDMSGGIEESLFLDKKNSGVK
;
A
#
# COMPACT_ATOMS: atom_id res chain seq x y z
N GLN A 1 8.03 4.55 -14.23
CA GLN A 1 8.38 3.16 -14.62
C GLN A 1 7.23 2.59 -15.45
N ASN A 2 7.46 1.70 -16.42
CA ASN A 2 6.38 1.08 -17.21
C ASN A 2 6.15 -0.36 -16.72
N TYR A 3 5.01 -0.60 -16.07
CA TYR A 3 4.68 -1.89 -15.45
C TYR A 3 4.76 -3.07 -16.44
N LEU A 4 4.08 -2.97 -17.59
CA LEU A 4 3.98 -4.06 -18.56
C LEU A 4 5.33 -4.41 -19.16
N LYS A 5 6.16 -3.40 -19.46
CA LYS A 5 7.50 -3.60 -19.99
C LYS A 5 8.39 -4.33 -18.98
N ILE A 6 8.43 -3.83 -17.74
CA ILE A 6 9.27 -4.42 -16.68
C ILE A 6 8.80 -5.84 -16.34
N LYS A 7 7.49 -6.07 -16.22
CA LYS A 7 6.93 -7.41 -16.00
C LYS A 7 7.33 -8.37 -17.11
N SER A 8 7.22 -7.95 -18.38
CA SER A 8 7.64 -8.77 -19.52
C SER A 8 9.14 -9.09 -19.50
N GLU A 9 9.98 -8.12 -19.12
CA GLU A 9 11.42 -8.32 -18.98
C GLU A 9 11.74 -9.34 -17.88
N CYS A 10 11.16 -9.19 -16.68
CA CYS A 10 11.31 -10.13 -15.57
C CYS A 10 10.86 -11.56 -15.93
N GLN A 11 9.74 -11.69 -16.66
CA GLN A 11 9.24 -12.98 -17.12
C GLN A 11 10.19 -13.65 -18.12
N LYS A 12 10.78 -12.88 -19.04
CA LYS A 12 11.75 -13.39 -20.02
C LYS A 12 13.06 -13.83 -19.37
N SER A 13 13.51 -13.12 -18.33
CA SER A 13 14.74 -13.45 -17.60
C SER A 13 14.53 -14.44 -16.46
N SER A 14 13.30 -14.86 -16.17
CA SER A 14 12.95 -15.68 -15.01
C SER A 14 13.46 -15.09 -13.68
N THR A 15 13.41 -13.75 -13.56
CA THR A 15 13.84 -13.03 -12.35
C THR A 15 12.67 -12.31 -11.70
N LEU A 16 12.76 -12.09 -10.38
CA LEU A 16 11.81 -11.24 -9.66
C LEU A 16 12.27 -9.79 -9.72
N PHE A 17 11.34 -8.88 -9.96
CA PHE A 17 11.60 -7.45 -9.97
C PHE A 17 12.13 -7.00 -8.60
N THR A 18 13.14 -6.13 -8.64
CA THR A 18 13.62 -5.36 -7.50
C THR A 18 13.59 -3.91 -7.93
N ASP A 19 12.95 -3.06 -7.15
CA ASP A 19 12.71 -1.67 -7.51
C ASP A 19 13.95 -0.82 -7.22
N PRO A 20 14.62 -0.28 -8.25
CA PRO A 20 15.80 0.54 -8.05
C PRO A 20 15.47 1.95 -7.52
N LEU A 21 14.18 2.34 -7.52
CA LEU A 21 13.76 3.68 -7.10
C LEU A 21 13.19 3.73 -5.69
N PHE A 22 13.02 2.58 -5.04
CA PHE A 22 12.52 2.48 -3.66
C PHE A 22 13.16 1.27 -2.98
N GLU A 23 14.43 1.45 -2.64
CA GLU A 23 15.29 0.36 -2.18
C GLU A 23 14.93 -0.13 -0.77
N ARG A 24 15.38 -1.32 -0.41
CA ARG A 24 15.13 -1.97 0.90
C ARG A 24 16.07 -1.45 1.98
N THR A 25 16.11 -0.14 2.16
CA THR A 25 17.05 0.54 3.06
C THR A 25 16.31 1.37 4.09
N SER A 26 17.05 1.91 5.07
CA SER A 26 16.49 2.85 6.03
C SER A 26 15.96 4.14 5.37
N GLN A 27 16.45 4.50 4.18
CA GLN A 27 15.97 5.68 3.45
C GLN A 27 14.51 5.56 3.03
N SER A 28 14.08 4.35 2.63
CA SER A 28 12.68 4.09 2.29
C SER A 28 11.79 3.91 3.53
N LEU A 29 12.38 3.67 4.71
CA LEU A 29 11.65 3.48 5.97
C LEU A 29 11.55 4.79 6.75
N TYR A 30 12.66 5.19 7.39
CA TYR A 30 12.78 6.33 8.28
C TYR A 30 14.12 7.03 7.99
N PRO A 31 14.16 7.90 6.96
CA PRO A 31 15.38 8.62 6.59
C PRO A 31 15.81 9.67 7.61
N THR A 32 14.88 10.23 8.41
CA THR A 32 15.18 11.37 9.29
C THR A 32 15.11 11.04 10.78
N ARG A 33 14.02 10.42 11.26
CA ARG A 33 13.88 10.03 12.66
C ARG A 33 14.33 8.60 12.89
N ARG A 34 14.47 8.22 14.17
CA ARG A 34 14.70 6.83 14.53
C ARG A 34 13.40 6.05 14.39
N GLY A 35 13.35 5.18 13.38
CA GLY A 35 12.25 4.23 13.16
C GLY A 35 12.36 2.95 14.01
N PRO A 36 11.49 1.97 13.73
CA PRO A 36 11.53 0.67 14.39
C PRO A 36 12.84 -0.09 14.08
N MET A 37 13.35 -0.78 15.09
CA MET A 37 14.59 -1.58 14.99
C MET A 37 14.26 -3.03 14.63
N ASN A 38 15.25 -3.79 14.14
CA ASN A 38 15.13 -5.21 13.81
C ASN A 38 14.09 -5.50 12.71
N ILE A 39 14.14 -4.70 11.65
CA ILE A 39 13.33 -4.88 10.44
C ILE A 39 14.16 -5.63 9.41
N LYS A 40 13.53 -6.57 8.73
CA LYS A 40 14.03 -7.15 7.48
C LYS A 40 12.95 -7.04 6.41
N TRP A 41 13.34 -7.24 5.15
CA TRP A 41 12.44 -7.18 4.03
C TRP A 41 12.19 -8.59 3.48
N MET A 42 10.93 -8.96 3.33
CA MET A 42 10.52 -10.27 2.81
C MET A 42 9.42 -10.12 1.77
N ARG A 43 9.38 -11.02 0.78
CA ARG A 43 8.27 -11.09 -0.17
C ARG A 43 7.08 -11.85 0.43
N PRO A 44 5.84 -11.57 0.00
CA PRO A 44 4.65 -12.33 0.37
C PRO A 44 4.84 -13.85 0.31
N VAL A 45 5.45 -14.36 -0.77
CA VAL A 45 5.72 -15.79 -0.94
C VAL A 45 6.65 -16.37 0.13
N GLU A 46 7.58 -15.58 0.63
CA GLU A 46 8.51 -16.00 1.69
C GLU A 46 7.79 -16.01 3.04
N ILE A 47 6.95 -15.01 3.30
CA ILE A 47 6.15 -14.88 4.53
C ILE A 47 5.16 -16.04 4.65
N CYS A 48 4.32 -16.25 3.64
CA CYS A 48 3.28 -17.28 3.68
C CYS A 48 3.85 -18.70 3.70
N LYS A 49 5.01 -18.94 3.08
CA LYS A 49 5.68 -20.25 3.10
C LYS A 49 6.02 -20.70 4.52
N LEU A 50 6.33 -19.78 5.43
CA LEU A 50 6.61 -20.11 6.83
C LEU A 50 5.40 -20.68 7.57
N ASN A 51 4.19 -20.29 7.14
CA ASN A 51 2.92 -20.71 7.74
C ASN A 51 2.18 -21.78 6.91
N GLY A 52 2.80 -22.30 5.84
CA GLY A 52 2.16 -23.26 4.93
C GLY A 52 1.01 -22.67 4.10
N GLN A 53 0.96 -21.34 3.94
CA GLN A 53 -0.09 -20.64 3.20
C GLN A 53 0.40 -20.23 1.80
N ILE A 54 -0.55 -19.88 0.93
CA ILE A 54 -0.27 -19.31 -0.39
C ILE A 54 -0.58 -17.81 -0.34
N ALA A 55 0.41 -17.00 -0.69
CA ALA A 55 0.26 -15.54 -0.75
C ALA A 55 -0.73 -15.14 -1.84
N LYS A 56 -1.69 -14.29 -1.50
CA LYS A 56 -2.71 -13.76 -2.41
C LYS A 56 -2.58 -12.24 -2.49
N PHE A 57 -2.96 -11.69 -3.63
CA PHE A 57 -2.99 -10.24 -3.77
C PHE A 57 -4.24 -9.69 -3.11
N VAL A 58 -5.41 -10.05 -3.64
CA VAL A 58 -6.73 -9.86 -3.03
C VAL A 58 -7.36 -11.24 -2.82
N GLU A 59 -7.95 -11.46 -1.66
CA GLU A 59 -8.76 -12.62 -1.27
C GLU A 59 -10.23 -12.26 -1.55
N ASP A 60 -10.88 -12.94 -2.50
CA ASP A 60 -12.26 -12.69 -2.94
C ASP A 60 -12.57 -11.23 -3.33
N THR A 61 -12.84 -10.35 -2.36
CA THR A 61 -13.19 -8.95 -2.55
C THR A 61 -12.49 -8.03 -1.55
N ALA A 62 -11.86 -7.00 -2.12
CA ALA A 62 -11.43 -5.76 -1.47
C ALA A 62 -12.36 -5.30 -0.34
N ASN A 63 -12.01 -5.38 0.94
CA ASN A 63 -12.88 -4.88 2.01
C ASN A 63 -12.13 -4.14 3.13
N ALA A 64 -12.89 -3.34 3.89
CA ALA A 64 -12.32 -2.48 4.93
C ALA A 64 -11.74 -3.25 6.13
N ASN A 65 -12.13 -4.51 6.35
CA ASN A 65 -11.58 -5.33 7.43
C ASN A 65 -10.17 -5.86 7.09
N ASP A 66 -9.77 -5.79 5.82
CA ASP A 66 -8.41 -6.16 5.38
C ASP A 66 -7.33 -5.19 5.88
N LEU A 67 -7.75 -4.08 6.50
CA LEU A 67 -6.92 -2.93 6.82
C LEU A 67 -6.68 -2.84 8.33
N ASP A 68 -5.60 -3.45 8.80
CA ASP A 68 -4.95 -3.09 10.06
C ASP A 68 -3.77 -2.17 9.78
N GLN A 69 -3.67 -1.05 10.51
CA GLN A 69 -2.65 -0.01 10.30
C GLN A 69 -1.22 -0.47 10.66
N GLY A 70 -1.07 -1.40 11.60
CA GLY A 70 0.24 -1.76 12.13
C GLY A 70 0.92 -0.63 12.91
N TYR A 71 2.24 -0.50 12.77
CA TYR A 71 3.07 0.41 13.58
C TYR A 71 2.99 1.89 13.18
N LEU A 72 2.70 2.19 11.90
CA LEU A 72 2.88 3.52 11.33
C LEU A 72 1.76 4.48 11.71
N GLY A 73 2.05 5.76 11.96
CA GLY A 73 1.06 6.80 12.29
C GLY A 73 0.27 7.35 11.09
N ASN A 74 -0.24 6.48 10.21
CA ASN A 74 -0.86 6.85 8.92
C ASN A 74 -2.36 6.51 8.83
N CYS A 75 -3.10 6.54 9.95
CA CYS A 75 -4.54 6.26 10.01
C CYS A 75 -5.36 6.99 8.95
N TRP A 76 -4.95 8.22 8.60
CA TRP A 76 -5.56 9.04 7.56
C TRP A 76 -5.56 8.36 6.19
N PHE A 77 -4.44 7.72 5.82
CA PHE A 77 -4.30 7.00 4.57
C PHE A 77 -5.08 5.70 4.59
N ILE A 78 -5.00 4.95 5.70
CA ILE A 78 -5.73 3.69 5.90
C ILE A 78 -7.25 3.93 5.84
N ALA A 79 -7.75 5.02 6.44
CA ALA A 79 -9.15 5.41 6.36
C ALA A 79 -9.57 5.73 4.90
N GLY A 80 -8.71 6.38 4.12
CA GLY A 80 -8.93 6.58 2.70
C GLY A 80 -8.99 5.26 1.93
N CYS A 81 -8.10 4.32 2.22
CA CYS A 81 -8.09 2.99 1.60
C CYS A 81 -9.38 2.24 1.91
N ALA A 82 -9.85 2.29 3.15
CA ALA A 82 -11.12 1.69 3.57
C ALA A 82 -12.31 2.32 2.85
N ALA A 83 -12.30 3.64 2.64
CA ALA A 83 -13.38 4.31 1.93
C ALA A 83 -13.50 3.86 0.47
N ILE A 84 -12.38 3.66 -0.23
CA ILE A 84 -12.42 3.25 -1.63
C ILE A 84 -12.87 1.80 -1.83
N THR A 85 -12.78 0.92 -0.83
CA THR A 85 -13.31 -0.45 -0.95
C THR A 85 -14.83 -0.49 -1.13
N PHE A 86 -15.54 0.55 -0.68
CA PHE A 86 -16.99 0.69 -0.91
C PHE A 86 -17.36 1.21 -2.31
N MET A 87 -16.37 1.53 -3.14
CA MET A 87 -16.54 2.07 -4.49
C MET A 87 -15.76 1.21 -5.51
N PRO A 88 -16.31 0.07 -5.96
CA PRO A 88 -15.57 -0.92 -6.75
C PRO A 88 -14.88 -0.37 -8.00
N GLU A 89 -15.53 0.54 -8.74
CA GLU A 89 -14.91 1.16 -9.92
C GLU A 89 -13.70 2.04 -9.57
N LEU A 90 -13.76 2.72 -8.43
CA LEU A 90 -12.66 3.53 -7.94
C LEU A 90 -11.54 2.67 -7.38
N PHE A 91 -11.89 1.64 -6.62
CA PHE A 91 -10.93 0.64 -6.15
C PHE A 91 -10.17 0.02 -7.32
N ASP A 92 -10.87 -0.47 -8.35
CA ASP A 92 -10.26 -1.08 -9.54
C ASP A 92 -9.37 -0.11 -10.33
N LYS A 93 -9.62 1.20 -10.21
CA LYS A 93 -8.79 2.24 -10.80
C LYS A 93 -7.48 2.42 -10.04
N VAL A 94 -7.53 2.44 -8.71
CA VAL A 94 -6.39 2.62 -7.80
C VAL A 94 -5.56 1.34 -7.67
N VAL A 95 -6.23 0.20 -7.58
CA VAL A 95 -5.70 -1.15 -7.43
C VAL A 95 -6.09 -1.98 -8.67
N PRO A 96 -5.31 -1.89 -9.76
CA PRO A 96 -5.62 -2.61 -11.00
C PRO A 96 -5.75 -4.13 -10.79
N LYS A 97 -6.73 -4.74 -11.45
CA LYS A 97 -6.93 -6.20 -11.50
C LYS A 97 -5.77 -6.95 -12.16
N ASN A 98 -5.77 -8.27 -12.04
CA ASN A 98 -4.83 -9.20 -12.69
C ASN A 98 -3.38 -9.11 -12.20
N GLN A 99 -3.22 -8.77 -10.92
CA GLN A 99 -1.96 -8.88 -10.19
C GLN A 99 -2.00 -10.15 -9.32
N THR A 100 -0.85 -10.80 -9.12
CA THR A 100 -0.76 -12.05 -8.33
C THR A 100 0.54 -12.07 -7.54
N CYS A 101 0.49 -12.65 -6.34
CA CYS A 101 1.65 -12.89 -5.48
C CYS A 101 2.28 -14.26 -5.71
N HIS A 102 1.70 -15.15 -6.54
CA HIS A 102 2.22 -16.50 -6.75
C HIS A 102 1.85 -17.07 -8.12
N GLY A 103 2.43 -18.23 -8.44
CA GLY A 103 2.05 -19.02 -9.60
C GLY A 103 2.42 -18.39 -10.95
N SER A 104 1.67 -18.78 -11.99
CA SER A 104 1.91 -18.30 -13.36
C SER A 104 1.65 -16.81 -13.46
N GLY A 105 2.64 -16.06 -13.95
CA GLY A 105 2.55 -14.61 -14.13
C GLY A 105 3.07 -13.77 -12.95
N TYR A 106 3.44 -14.40 -11.83
CA TYR A 106 4.15 -13.74 -10.74
C TYR A 106 5.57 -13.35 -11.16
N SER A 107 5.95 -12.10 -10.89
CA SER A 107 7.31 -11.58 -11.17
C SER A 107 7.80 -10.59 -10.12
N GLY A 108 7.22 -10.64 -8.91
CA GLY A 108 7.60 -9.77 -7.79
C GLY A 108 7.39 -8.28 -8.06
N ILE A 109 6.46 -7.93 -8.96
CA ILE A 109 6.16 -6.56 -9.42
C ILE A 109 4.67 -6.29 -9.35
N PHE A 110 4.32 -5.13 -8.79
CA PHE A 110 2.96 -4.64 -8.63
C PHE A 110 2.89 -3.19 -9.09
N HIS A 111 1.67 -2.72 -9.34
CA HIS A 111 1.42 -1.32 -9.64
C HIS A 111 0.08 -0.84 -9.09
N PHE A 112 0.04 0.46 -8.79
CA PHE A 112 -1.09 1.17 -8.24
C PHE A 112 -1.20 2.53 -8.90
N ARG A 113 -2.39 3.13 -8.88
CA ARG A 113 -2.62 4.43 -9.50
C ARG A 113 -3.06 5.46 -8.49
N PHE A 114 -2.38 6.60 -8.52
CA PHE A 114 -2.72 7.76 -7.69
C PHE A 114 -2.90 8.98 -8.58
N TRP A 115 -3.82 9.84 -8.20
CA TRP A 115 -4.05 11.14 -8.80
C TRP A 115 -3.13 12.17 -8.15
N ILE A 116 -2.11 12.60 -8.87
CA ILE A 116 -1.11 13.53 -8.34
C ILE A 116 -1.01 14.70 -9.31
N TYR A 117 -1.14 15.92 -8.79
CA TYR A 117 -1.08 17.17 -9.56
C TYR A 117 -1.97 17.18 -10.82
N GLY A 118 -3.18 16.61 -10.72
CA GLY A 118 -4.17 16.66 -11.80
C GLY A 118 -4.02 15.59 -12.87
N VAL A 119 -3.15 14.58 -12.66
CA VAL A 119 -3.01 13.45 -13.59
C VAL A 119 -2.87 12.11 -12.85
N TRP A 120 -3.31 11.02 -13.48
CA TRP A 120 -3.13 9.68 -12.94
C TRP A 120 -1.70 9.17 -13.19
N HIS A 121 -1.00 8.87 -12.11
CA HIS A 121 0.33 8.28 -12.14
C HIS A 121 0.27 6.78 -11.85
N ASP A 122 0.93 6.00 -12.70
CA ASP A 122 1.11 4.55 -12.51
C ASP A 122 2.39 4.28 -11.71
N VAL A 123 2.23 3.88 -10.45
CA VAL A 123 3.31 3.69 -9.49
C VAL A 123 3.64 2.21 -9.40
N VAL A 124 4.82 1.85 -9.89
CA VAL A 124 5.33 0.48 -9.88
C VAL A 124 6.16 0.25 -8.62
N VAL A 125 5.98 -0.89 -7.96
CA VAL A 125 6.79 -1.33 -6.81
C VAL A 125 7.15 -2.81 -6.93
N ASP A 126 8.27 -3.21 -6.32
CA ASP A 126 8.47 -4.63 -5.99
C ASP A 126 7.64 -5.02 -4.77
N ASP A 127 7.56 -6.32 -4.46
CA ASP A 127 6.77 -6.83 -3.34
C ASP A 127 7.57 -7.15 -2.07
N TYR A 128 8.79 -6.62 -1.92
CA TYR A 128 9.44 -6.70 -0.62
C TYR A 128 8.70 -5.84 0.39
N LEU A 129 8.29 -6.42 1.51
CA LEU A 129 7.60 -5.71 2.58
C LEU A 129 8.42 -5.75 3.88
N PRO A 130 8.39 -4.67 4.69
CA PRO A 130 9.02 -4.64 6.00
C PRO A 130 8.34 -5.62 6.95
N VAL A 131 9.12 -6.51 7.55
CA VAL A 131 8.66 -7.45 8.59
C VAL A 131 9.53 -7.38 9.82
N TRP A 132 8.92 -7.66 10.97
CA TRP A 132 9.65 -7.83 12.22
C TRP A 132 10.54 -9.07 12.15
N GLN A 133 11.83 -8.91 12.44
CA GLN A 133 12.80 -10.01 12.33
C GLN A 133 12.48 -11.20 13.24
N HIS A 134 11.83 -10.97 14.38
CA HIS A 134 11.54 -11.99 15.38
C HIS A 134 10.27 -12.79 15.09
N SER A 135 9.25 -12.19 14.47
CA SER A 135 7.95 -12.84 14.20
C SER A 135 7.68 -13.09 12.72
N ASN A 136 8.43 -12.45 11.82
CA ASN A 136 8.17 -12.41 10.37
C ASN A 136 6.80 -11.81 10.00
N GLN A 137 6.16 -11.09 10.92
CA GLN A 137 4.91 -10.37 10.66
C GLN A 137 5.19 -9.00 10.06
N LEU A 138 4.28 -8.51 9.22
CA LEU A 138 4.34 -7.18 8.64
C LEU A 138 4.45 -6.11 9.74
N VAL A 139 5.29 -5.10 9.51
CA VAL A 139 5.48 -3.97 10.44
C VAL A 139 4.35 -2.96 10.30
N PHE A 140 3.93 -2.71 9.07
CA PHE A 140 2.95 -1.69 8.70
C PHE A 140 1.62 -2.34 8.31
N CYS A 141 0.91 -1.79 7.31
CA CYS A 141 -0.43 -2.23 7.00
C CYS A 141 -0.51 -3.72 6.66
N SER A 142 -1.52 -4.42 7.19
CA SER A 142 -1.72 -5.86 6.97
C SER A 142 -3.17 -6.27 7.19
N ASN A 143 -3.57 -7.43 6.64
CA ASN A 143 -4.83 -8.08 6.99
C ASN A 143 -4.60 -9.02 8.18
N ARG A 144 -5.26 -8.78 9.32
CA ARG A 144 -5.11 -9.62 10.52
C ARG A 144 -5.95 -10.89 10.47
N GLU A 145 -7.08 -10.86 9.78
CA GLU A 145 -7.99 -12.01 9.65
C GLU A 145 -7.45 -13.00 8.62
N GLU A 146 -6.92 -12.48 7.51
CA GLU A 146 -6.29 -13.26 6.43
C GLU A 146 -4.82 -12.81 6.20
N PRO A 147 -3.86 -13.25 7.03
CA PRO A 147 -2.45 -12.82 6.96
C PRO A 147 -1.71 -13.17 5.65
N ASN A 148 -2.35 -13.89 4.74
CA ASN A 148 -1.85 -14.23 3.42
C ASN A 148 -2.37 -13.30 2.31
N GLU A 149 -3.11 -12.25 2.64
CA GLU A 149 -3.55 -11.20 1.73
C GLU A 149 -2.66 -9.94 1.82
N PHE A 150 -2.26 -9.36 0.67
CA PHE A 150 -1.20 -8.35 0.62
C PHE A 150 -1.52 -7.06 -0.16
N TRP A 151 -2.71 -6.90 -0.75
CA TRP A 151 -3.03 -5.70 -1.54
C TRP A 151 -2.85 -4.42 -0.72
N ALA A 152 -3.30 -4.42 0.54
CA ALA A 152 -3.25 -3.27 1.43
C ALA A 152 -1.80 -2.86 1.75
N ALA A 153 -0.97 -3.84 2.14
CA ALA A 153 0.44 -3.63 2.43
C ALA A 153 1.21 -3.09 1.21
N LEU A 154 0.89 -3.60 0.02
CA LEU A 154 1.53 -3.18 -1.24
C LEU A 154 1.04 -1.81 -1.71
N LEU A 155 -0.24 -1.48 -1.48
CA LEU A 155 -0.80 -0.16 -1.76
C LEU A 155 -0.15 0.91 -0.87
N GLU A 156 -0.04 0.63 0.43
CA GLU A 156 0.67 1.50 1.38
C GLU A 156 2.13 1.70 0.97
N LYS A 157 2.83 0.63 0.56
CA LYS A 157 4.19 0.74 0.03
C LYS A 157 4.28 1.64 -1.20
N ALA A 158 3.37 1.49 -2.15
CA ALA A 158 3.36 2.31 -3.36
C ALA A 158 3.12 3.79 -3.03
N TYR A 159 2.27 4.07 -2.05
CA TYR A 159 2.04 5.44 -1.59
C TYR A 159 3.23 5.99 -0.79
N ALA A 160 3.88 5.18 0.06
CA ALA A 160 5.14 5.54 0.72
C ALA A 160 6.22 5.91 -0.31
N LYS A 161 6.28 5.21 -1.45
CA LYS A 161 7.17 5.56 -2.56
C LYS A 161 6.84 6.91 -3.19
N VAL A 162 5.56 7.24 -3.36
CA VAL A 162 5.13 8.57 -3.84
C VAL A 162 5.59 9.65 -2.86
N CYS A 163 5.41 9.42 -1.57
CA CYS A 163 5.81 10.35 -0.52
C CYS A 163 7.32 10.34 -0.22
N GLY A 164 8.08 9.38 -0.76
CA GLY A 164 9.53 9.24 -0.63
C GLY A 164 10.01 8.29 0.47
N SER A 165 9.20 8.00 1.49
CA SER A 165 9.48 7.04 2.55
C SER A 165 8.21 6.65 3.30
N TYR A 166 8.24 5.57 4.08
CA TYR A 166 7.15 5.23 5.01
C TYR A 166 6.98 6.30 6.10
N GLU A 167 8.07 6.85 6.61
CA GLU A 167 8.05 7.93 7.60
C GLU A 167 7.21 9.13 7.15
N ASN A 168 7.25 9.46 5.85
CA ASN A 168 6.50 10.59 5.30
C ASN A 168 4.98 10.34 5.23
N LEU A 169 4.51 9.13 5.55
CA LEU A 169 3.08 8.86 5.72
C LEU A 169 2.58 9.19 7.13
N GLU A 170 3.45 9.52 8.09
CA GLU A 170 3.02 9.87 9.44
C GLU A 170 2.40 11.28 9.48
N GLY A 171 1.13 11.38 9.93
CA GLY A 171 0.50 12.67 10.22
C GLY A 171 -0.03 13.46 9.02
N GLY A 172 -0.89 12.85 8.19
CA GLY A 172 -1.62 13.52 7.10
C GLY A 172 -3.13 13.63 7.34
N PHE A 173 -3.87 14.09 6.32
CA PHE A 173 -5.32 14.24 6.37
C PHE A 173 -6.02 13.23 5.45
N THR A 174 -7.10 12.61 5.92
CA THR A 174 -7.85 11.61 5.14
C THR A 174 -8.34 12.17 3.81
N THR A 175 -8.63 13.47 3.78
CA THR A 175 -8.99 14.22 2.58
C THR A 175 -7.93 14.13 1.49
N ASP A 176 -6.65 14.23 1.84
CA ASP A 176 -5.54 14.13 0.89
C ASP A 176 -5.50 12.75 0.26
N ALA A 177 -5.64 11.69 1.09
CA ALA A 177 -5.72 10.32 0.60
C ALA A 177 -6.91 10.12 -0.34
N LEU A 178 -8.08 10.67 -0.01
CA LEU A 178 -9.27 10.58 -0.85
C LEU A 178 -9.11 11.31 -2.17
N ILE A 179 -8.49 12.50 -2.19
CA ILE A 179 -8.18 13.23 -3.43
C ILE A 179 -7.22 12.40 -4.27
N ASP A 180 -6.13 11.91 -3.68
CA ASP A 180 -5.10 11.14 -4.38
C ASP A 180 -5.61 9.79 -4.88
N MET A 181 -6.65 9.22 -4.28
CA MET A 181 -7.27 7.97 -4.72
C MET A 181 -8.50 8.17 -5.62
N SER A 182 -9.07 9.37 -5.72
CA SER A 182 -10.29 9.61 -6.51
C SER A 182 -10.11 10.57 -7.69
N GLY A 183 -9.19 11.52 -7.58
CA GLY A 183 -9.13 12.71 -8.43
C GLY A 183 -10.30 13.66 -8.26
N GLY A 184 -11.08 13.52 -7.19
CA GLY A 184 -12.19 14.38 -6.85
C GLY A 184 -11.77 15.70 -6.20
N ILE A 185 -12.78 16.46 -5.79
CA ILE A 185 -12.63 17.68 -4.99
C ILE A 185 -13.19 17.40 -3.61
N GLU A 186 -12.52 17.90 -2.59
CA GLU A 186 -12.92 17.75 -1.20
C GLU A 186 -13.89 18.84 -0.75
N GLU A 187 -14.80 18.46 0.14
CA GLU A 187 -15.64 19.37 0.91
C GLU A 187 -15.69 18.88 2.37
N SER A 188 -15.21 19.71 3.31
CA SER A 188 -15.27 19.45 4.74
C SER A 188 -16.44 20.18 5.40
N LEU A 189 -17.29 19.40 6.09
CA LEU A 189 -18.39 19.92 6.90
C LEU A 189 -18.07 19.82 8.39
N PHE A 190 -17.93 20.97 9.06
CA PHE A 190 -17.75 21.03 10.51
C PHE A 190 -19.10 20.89 11.22
N LEU A 191 -19.30 19.78 11.93
CA LEU A 191 -20.55 19.48 12.61
C LEU A 191 -20.77 20.33 13.88
N ASP A 192 -19.71 20.94 14.43
CA ASP A 192 -19.78 21.84 15.58
C ASP A 192 -19.98 23.31 15.15
N LYS A 193 -21.21 23.62 14.72
CA LYS A 193 -21.77 24.95 15.00
C LYS A 193 -22.48 24.87 16.35
N LYS A 194 -21.78 25.22 17.44
CA LYS A 194 -22.49 25.80 18.58
C LYS A 194 -23.36 26.93 18.01
N ASN A 195 -24.68 26.85 18.18
CA ASN A 195 -25.61 27.94 17.89
C ASN A 195 -25.19 29.19 18.68
N SER A 196 -24.27 29.97 18.14
CA SER A 196 -23.95 31.32 18.62
C SER A 196 -24.87 32.31 17.92
N GLY A 197 -26.09 32.44 18.45
CA GLY A 197 -26.94 33.60 18.17
C GLY A 197 -28.42 33.32 18.03
N VAL A 198 -29.14 33.32 19.14
CA VAL A 198 -30.39 34.08 19.22
C VAL A 198 -30.25 35.00 20.43
N LYS A 199 -30.08 36.29 20.14
CA LYS A 199 -30.26 37.39 21.11
C LYS A 199 -31.74 37.61 21.33
#